data_AF-A0A2V3PTK6-F1
#
_entry.id   AF-A0A2V3PTK6-F1
#
_cell.length_a   1.000
_cell.length_b   1.000
_cell.length_c   1.000
_cell.angle_alpha   90.00
_cell.angle_beta   90.00
_cell.angle_gamma   90.00
#
_symmetry.space_group_name_H-M   'P 1'
#
loop_
_entity.id
_entity.type
_entity.pdbx_description
1 polymer ?
#
loop_
_entity_poly.entity_id
_entity_poly.type
_entity_poly.pdbx_seq_one_letter_code
_entity_poly.pdbx_strand_id
1 'polypeptide(L)'
;MQIIKGRYSFINDAYYQLGIDGIRELAYNTTLIKRELVKISDRPLVKKIIELLIKKIGYQNPVDRDASKKYLREVYQILGINRGATASKLKDYFIIKESSKQRDGKTIIQIELIKEKTNLK
;
A
#
# COMPACT_ATOMS: atom_id res chain seq x y z
N MET A 1 18.03 -27.63 -8.80
CA MET A 1 16.66 -27.21 -8.43
C MET A 1 16.68 -25.77 -7.92
N GLN A 2 16.30 -24.79 -8.73
CA GLN A 2 16.35 -23.38 -8.28
C GLN A 2 15.30 -22.51 -8.99
N ILE A 3 14.01 -22.91 -9.00
CA ILE A 3 12.93 -22.09 -9.57
C ILE A 3 11.63 -22.25 -8.77
N ILE A 4 11.65 -22.09 -7.43
CA ILE A 4 10.39 -21.97 -6.64
C ILE A 4 10.48 -20.89 -5.54
N LYS A 5 11.65 -20.31 -5.24
CA LYS A 5 11.77 -19.30 -4.18
C LYS A 5 11.07 -17.95 -4.51
N GLY A 6 10.83 -17.63 -5.77
CA GLY A 6 10.27 -16.32 -6.15
C GLY A 6 8.74 -16.19 -6.02
N ARG A 7 7.97 -17.27 -6.24
CA ARG A 7 6.49 -17.18 -6.36
C ARG A 7 5.73 -17.40 -5.05
N TYR A 8 6.36 -18.06 -4.07
CA TYR A 8 5.71 -18.46 -2.82
C TYR A 8 6.52 -18.15 -1.55
N SER A 9 7.50 -17.22 -1.61
CA SER A 9 8.32 -16.83 -0.44
C SER A 9 7.50 -16.43 0.79
N PHE A 10 6.32 -15.84 0.59
CA PHE A 10 5.45 -15.39 1.69
C PHE A 10 4.60 -16.52 2.29
N ILE A 11 4.56 -17.71 1.65
CA ILE A 11 3.74 -18.82 2.14
C ILE A 11 4.30 -19.34 3.46
N ASN A 12 5.63 -19.50 3.57
CA ASN A 12 6.25 -19.97 4.81
C ASN A 12 6.00 -19.00 5.96
N ASP A 13 6.16 -17.70 5.71
CA ASP A 13 5.86 -16.66 6.68
C ASP A 13 4.36 -16.68 7.07
N ALA A 14 3.46 -16.89 6.11
CA ALA A 14 2.03 -17.02 6.37
C ALA A 14 1.73 -18.19 7.29
N TYR A 15 2.28 -19.37 7.02
CA TYR A 15 2.04 -20.54 7.88
C TYR A 15 2.63 -20.35 9.27
N TYR A 16 3.80 -19.72 9.39
CA TYR A 16 4.44 -19.48 10.68
C TYR A 16 3.69 -18.43 11.52
N GLN A 17 3.26 -17.33 10.89
CA GLN A 17 2.68 -16.18 11.58
C GLN A 17 1.15 -16.25 11.74
N LEU A 18 0.44 -16.83 10.77
CA LEU A 18 -1.04 -16.94 10.78
C LEU A 18 -1.54 -18.33 11.18
N GLY A 19 -0.68 -19.35 11.11
CA GLY A 19 -1.09 -20.74 11.26
C GLY A 19 -1.94 -21.26 10.10
N ILE A 20 -2.24 -22.55 10.12
CA ILE A 20 -3.07 -23.19 9.09
C ILE A 20 -4.53 -22.71 9.15
N ASP A 21 -5.04 -22.45 10.35
CA ASP A 21 -6.43 -22.01 10.54
C ASP A 21 -6.62 -20.57 10.04
N GLY A 22 -5.68 -19.65 10.32
CA GLY A 22 -5.71 -18.30 9.77
C GLY A 22 -5.60 -18.27 8.25
N ILE A 23 -4.81 -19.17 7.64
CA ILE A 23 -4.76 -19.30 6.17
C ILE A 23 -6.09 -19.82 5.60
N ARG A 24 -6.75 -20.75 6.29
CA ARG A 24 -8.07 -21.30 5.90
C ARG A 24 -9.17 -20.25 6.01
N GLU A 25 -9.20 -19.44 7.07
CA GLU A 25 -10.14 -18.33 7.23
C GLU A 25 -10.01 -17.32 6.09
N LEU A 26 -8.78 -17.10 5.59
CA LEU A 26 -8.51 -16.25 4.43
C LEU A 26 -8.72 -16.96 3.08
N ALA A 27 -9.28 -18.18 3.09
CA ALA A 27 -9.56 -19.01 1.92
C ALA A 27 -8.36 -19.15 0.96
N TYR A 28 -7.14 -19.23 1.50
CA TYR A 28 -5.89 -19.30 0.73
C TYR A 28 -5.69 -18.11 -0.25
N ASN A 29 -6.43 -17.01 -0.06
CA ASN A 29 -6.34 -15.85 -0.94
C ASN A 29 -5.00 -15.15 -0.72
N THR A 30 -4.09 -15.30 -1.69
CA THR A 30 -2.73 -14.77 -1.60
C THR A 30 -2.68 -13.25 -1.37
N THR A 31 -3.67 -12.49 -1.84
CA THR A 31 -3.75 -11.04 -1.59
C THR A 31 -4.15 -10.75 -0.14
N LEU A 32 -5.13 -11.47 0.40
CA LEU A 32 -5.56 -11.31 1.79
C LEU A 32 -4.46 -11.76 2.76
N ILE A 33 -3.82 -12.90 2.48
CA ILE A 33 -2.69 -13.42 3.26
C ILE A 33 -1.54 -12.40 3.31
N LYS A 34 -1.15 -11.84 2.16
CA LYS A 34 -0.11 -10.80 2.12
C LYS A 34 -0.51 -9.56 2.91
N ARG A 35 -1.79 -9.18 2.92
CA ARG A 35 -2.27 -8.05 3.73
C ARG A 35 -2.16 -8.36 5.22
N GLU A 36 -2.61 -9.54 5.63
CA GLU A 36 -2.57 -9.96 7.05
C GLU A 36 -1.14 -10.06 7.57
N LEU A 37 -0.24 -10.64 6.77
CA LEU A 37 1.20 -10.67 7.06
C LEU A 37 1.79 -9.26 7.27
N VAL A 38 1.39 -8.29 6.46
CA VAL A 38 1.84 -6.90 6.65
C VAL A 38 1.28 -6.34 7.96
N LYS A 39 0.01 -6.59 8.30
CA LYS A 39 -0.60 -6.12 9.55
C LYS A 39 0.17 -6.61 10.77
N ILE A 40 0.48 -7.90 10.83
CA ILE A 40 1.11 -8.53 12.01
C ILE A 40 2.64 -8.39 12.06
N SER A 41 3.30 -7.99 10.96
CA SER A 41 4.76 -7.83 10.98
C SER A 41 5.24 -6.78 12.01
N ASP A 42 6.39 -6.98 12.65
CA ASP A 42 6.97 -6.03 13.64
C ASP A 42 7.52 -4.72 13.04
N ARG A 43 7.29 -4.49 11.75
CA ARG A 43 7.80 -3.30 11.06
C ARG A 43 7.10 -2.03 11.54
N PRO A 44 7.78 -0.87 11.55
CA PRO A 44 7.13 0.39 11.88
C PRO A 44 5.90 0.64 11.01
N LEU A 45 4.81 1.11 11.61
CA LEU A 45 3.53 1.36 10.93
C LEU A 45 3.72 2.22 9.67
N VAL A 46 4.57 3.24 9.76
CA VAL A 46 4.89 4.13 8.64
C VAL A 46 5.50 3.38 7.45
N LYS A 47 6.39 2.41 7.69
CA LYS A 47 6.98 1.58 6.63
C LYS A 47 5.94 0.67 5.98
N LYS A 48 4.99 0.13 6.74
CA LYS A 48 3.86 -0.65 6.19
C LYS A 48 2.98 0.22 5.27
N ILE A 49 2.69 1.46 5.67
CA ILE A 49 1.90 2.41 4.88
C ILE A 49 2.60 2.69 3.55
N ILE A 50 3.90 3.01 3.58
CA ILE A 50 4.70 3.28 2.39
C ILE A 50 4.69 2.09 1.43
N GLU A 51 4.98 0.88 1.91
CA GLU A 51 5.06 -0.31 1.07
C GLU A 51 3.71 -0.60 0.38
N LEU A 52 2.60 -0.50 1.12
CA LEU A 52 1.26 -0.73 0.57
C LEU A 52 0.85 0.36 -0.43
N LEU A 53 1.24 1.62 -0.20
CA LEU A 53 0.98 2.72 -1.13
C LEU A 53 1.79 2.59 -2.41
N ILE A 54 3.08 2.23 -2.33
CA ILE A 54 3.91 1.96 -3.52
C ILE A 54 3.30 0.81 -4.33
N LYS A 55 2.85 -0.27 -3.68
CA LYS A 55 2.19 -1.40 -4.36
C LYS A 55 0.89 -1.01 -5.07
N LYS A 56 0.18 0.01 -4.59
CA LYS A 56 -1.10 0.47 -5.15
C LYS A 56 -0.94 1.54 -6.23
N ILE A 57 -0.03 2.49 -6.04
CA ILE A 57 0.12 3.68 -6.89
C ILE A 57 1.31 3.53 -7.84
N GLY A 58 2.43 2.96 -7.37
CA GLY A 58 3.71 3.00 -8.07
C GLY A 58 4.42 4.35 -7.93
N TYR A 59 5.73 4.35 -8.19
CA TYR A 59 6.49 5.60 -8.36
C TYR A 59 6.32 6.12 -9.77
N GLN A 60 6.44 7.45 -9.92
CA GLN A 60 6.44 8.13 -11.22
C GLN A 60 5.18 7.82 -12.06
N ASN A 61 4.08 7.52 -11.39
CA ASN A 61 2.79 7.20 -11.99
C ASN A 61 1.76 8.25 -11.55
N PRO A 62 1.47 9.27 -12.38
CA PRO A 62 0.46 10.27 -12.08
C PRO A 62 -0.92 9.63 -11.98
N VAL A 63 -1.53 9.74 -10.82
CA VAL A 63 -2.88 9.24 -10.54
C VAL A 63 -3.77 10.38 -10.09
N ASP A 64 -5.06 10.33 -10.43
CA ASP A 64 -6.00 11.38 -10.06
C ASP A 64 -6.03 11.54 -8.53
N ARG A 65 -6.19 12.79 -8.06
CA ARG A 65 -6.14 13.13 -6.62
C ARG A 65 -7.16 12.32 -5.80
N ASP A 66 -8.35 12.08 -6.35
CA ASP A 66 -9.38 11.27 -5.69
C ASP A 66 -9.03 9.79 -5.62
N ALA A 67 -8.40 9.25 -6.68
CA ALA A 67 -7.87 7.88 -6.67
C ALA A 67 -6.77 7.73 -5.59
N SER A 68 -5.85 8.69 -5.53
CA SER A 68 -4.79 8.76 -4.51
C SER A 68 -5.36 8.74 -3.08
N LYS A 69 -6.41 9.53 -2.84
CA LYS A 69 -7.14 9.55 -1.56
C LYS A 69 -7.78 8.19 -1.25
N LYS A 70 -8.41 7.55 -2.24
CA LYS A 70 -9.02 6.23 -2.10
C LYS A 70 -7.98 5.17 -1.74
N TYR A 71 -6.83 5.15 -2.40
CA TYR A 71 -5.75 4.22 -2.09
C TYR A 71 -5.20 4.40 -0.68
N LEU A 72 -4.99 5.65 -0.23
CA LEU A 72 -4.57 5.91 1.16
C LEU A 72 -5.62 5.43 2.17
N ARG A 73 -6.90 5.65 1.90
CA ARG A 73 -7.99 5.16 2.74
C ARG A 73 -7.99 3.64 2.84
N GLU A 74 -7.83 2.94 1.72
CA GLU A 74 -7.75 1.47 1.70
C GLU A 74 -6.54 0.97 2.50
N VAL A 75 -5.39 1.63 2.42
CA VAL A 75 -4.20 1.28 3.22
C VAL A 75 -4.46 1.47 4.71
N TYR A 76 -5.08 2.58 5.11
CA TYR A 76 -5.48 2.79 6.51
C TYR A 76 -6.46 1.72 6.99
N GLN A 77 -7.45 1.35 6.18
CA GLN A 77 -8.39 0.28 6.52
C GLN A 77 -7.69 -1.07 6.67
N ILE A 78 -6.76 -1.41 5.77
CA ILE A 78 -5.95 -2.62 5.87
C ILE A 78 -5.15 -2.63 7.19
N LEU A 79 -4.60 -1.49 7.61
CA LEU A 79 -3.77 -1.42 8.80
C LEU A 79 -4.56 -1.12 10.10
N GLY A 80 -5.90 -1.10 10.05
CA GLY A 80 -6.73 -0.76 11.21
C GLY A 80 -6.58 0.68 11.70
N ILE A 81 -6.08 1.59 10.86
CA ILE A 81 -5.84 2.99 11.20
C ILE A 81 -7.15 3.78 11.09
N ASN A 82 -7.68 4.22 12.23
CA ASN A 82 -8.88 5.08 12.28
C ASN A 82 -8.50 6.57 12.14
N ARG A 83 -7.97 6.95 10.96
CA ARG A 83 -7.60 8.34 10.62
C ARG A 83 -8.22 8.72 9.28
N GLY A 84 -8.72 9.96 9.16
CA GLY A 84 -9.22 10.45 7.88
C GLY A 84 -8.12 10.47 6.80
N ALA A 85 -8.42 9.97 5.60
CA ALA A 85 -7.51 10.00 4.46
C ALA A 85 -7.79 11.20 3.55
N THR A 86 -6.76 11.99 3.26
CA THR A 86 -6.77 13.04 2.24
C THR A 86 -5.55 12.89 1.36
N ALA A 87 -5.65 13.32 0.10
CA ALA A 87 -4.53 13.23 -0.83
C ALA A 87 -3.29 13.99 -0.33
N SER A 88 -3.49 15.12 0.36
CA SER A 88 -2.42 15.90 1.00
C SER A 88 -1.65 15.12 2.06
N LYS A 89 -2.28 14.15 2.74
CA LYS A 89 -1.59 13.29 3.73
C LYS A 89 -0.55 12.36 3.10
N LEU A 90 -0.52 12.21 1.77
CA LEU A 90 0.60 11.53 1.11
C LEU A 90 1.93 12.25 1.34
N LYS A 91 1.92 13.56 1.61
CA LYS A 91 3.12 14.36 1.97
C LYS A 91 3.71 13.98 3.34
N ASP A 92 2.93 13.26 4.17
CA ASP A 92 3.42 12.69 5.42
C ASP A 92 4.43 11.56 5.12
N TYR A 93 4.32 10.88 3.96
CA TYR A 93 5.06 9.65 3.63
C TYR A 93 6.00 9.80 2.42
N PHE A 94 5.65 10.67 1.46
CA PHE A 94 6.33 10.80 0.18
C PHE A 94 6.64 12.25 -0.15
N ILE A 95 7.67 12.45 -0.97
CA ILE A 95 7.77 13.62 -1.82
C ILE A 95 6.83 13.38 -3.01
N ILE A 96 5.88 14.28 -3.21
CA ILE A 96 4.88 14.18 -4.28
C ILE A 96 5.02 15.35 -5.25
N LYS A 97 4.66 15.11 -6.50
CA LYS A 97 4.46 16.15 -7.51
C LYS A 97 2.97 16.23 -7.82
N GLU A 98 2.45 17.46 -7.83
CA GLU A 98 1.08 17.74 -8.26
C GLU A 98 1.13 18.28 -9.69
N SER A 99 0.23 17.79 -10.54
CA SER A 99 0.04 18.29 -11.90
C SER A 99 -1.45 18.37 -12.21
N SER A 100 -1.80 19.03 -13.31
CA SER A 100 -3.16 19.08 -13.79
C SER A 100 -3.25 18.53 -15.20
N LYS A 101 -4.36 17.85 -15.49
CA LYS A 101 -4.69 17.32 -16.81
C LYS A 101 -6.11 17.70 -17.17
N GLN A 102 -6.32 18.14 -18.40
CA GLN A 102 -7.67 18.31 -18.93
C GLN A 102 -8.25 16.95 -19.32
N ARG A 103 -9.48 16.69 -18.88
CA ARG A 103 -10.29 15.53 -19.30
C ARG A 103 -11.73 16.01 -19.40
N ASP A 104 -12.35 15.87 -20.57
CA ASP A 104 -13.74 16.26 -20.82
C ASP A 104 -14.08 17.70 -20.40
N GLY A 105 -13.18 18.65 -20.72
CA GLY A 105 -13.35 20.07 -20.37
C GLY A 105 -13.18 20.40 -18.88
N LYS A 106 -12.81 19.43 -18.06
CA LYS A 106 -12.55 19.60 -16.62
C LYS A 106 -11.06 19.44 -16.31
N THR A 107 -10.56 20.35 -15.49
CA THR A 107 -9.22 20.24 -14.92
C THR A 107 -9.22 19.20 -13.81
N ILE A 108 -8.49 18.10 -14.00
CA ILE A 108 -8.28 17.07 -12.99
C ILE A 108 -6.89 17.27 -12.39
N ILE A 109 -6.81 17.29 -11.05
CA ILE A 109 -5.53 17.32 -10.34
C ILE A 109 -5.01 15.88 -10.23
N GLN A 110 -3.76 15.68 -10.60
CA GLN A 110 -3.04 14.41 -10.50
C GLN A 110 -1.90 14.53 -9.48
N ILE A 111 -1.63 13.41 -8.80
CA ILE A 111 -0.54 13.26 -7.84
C ILE A 111 0.37 12.15 -8.34
N GLU A 112 1.67 12.42 -8.29
CA GLU A 112 2.73 11.49 -8.64
C GLU A 112 3.64 11.29 -7.42
N LEU A 113 3.88 10.05 -7.03
CA LEU A 113 4.84 9.73 -5.97
C LEU A 113 6.25 9.76 -6.56
N ILE A 114 7.12 10.61 -6.02
CA ILE A 114 8.50 10.77 -6.51
C ILE A 114 9.46 9.89 -5.73
N LYS A 115 9.45 9.99 -4.40
CA LYS A 115 10.28 9.15 -3.50
C LYS A 115 9.72 9.12 -2.09
N GLU A 116 10.14 8.14 -1.29
CA GLU A 116 9.87 8.14 0.16
C GLU A 116 10.46 9.39 0.82
N LYS A 117 9.82 9.85 1.89
CA LYS A 117 10.37 10.88 2.75
C LYS A 117 11.42 10.24 3.67
N THR A 118 12.65 10.77 3.69
CA THR A 118 13.80 10.13 4.35
C THR A 118 13.77 10.22 5.89
N ASN A 119 12.97 11.14 6.47
CA ASN A 119 12.92 11.41 7.92
C ASN A 119 11.60 10.94 8.56
N LEU A 120 11.25 9.69 8.35
CA LEU A 120 10.07 9.10 8.98
C LEU A 120 10.52 8.42 10.28
N LYS A 121 10.40 9.15 11.39
CA LYS A 121 10.62 8.63 12.74
C LYS A 121 9.46 7.73 13.17
#